data_AF-A0A0F2PIH3-F1
#
_entry.id   AF-A0A0F2PIH3-F1
#
_cell.length_a   1.000
_cell.length_b   1.000
_cell.length_c   1.000
_cell.angle_alpha   90.00
_cell.angle_beta   90.00
_cell.angle_gamma   90.00
#
_symmetry.space_group_name_H-M   'P 1'
#
loop_
_entity.id
_entity.type
_entity.pdbx_description
1 polymer ?
#
loop_
_entity_poly.entity_id
_entity_poly.type
_entity_poly.pdbx_seq_one_letter_code
_entity_poly.pdbx_strand_id
1 'polypeptide(L)' 'MFTALIVLVVLLVALRVASYGLYAWRDENNKRGAAGAFVTAVVTLLAPMLLMWYYAYFT' A
#
# COMPACT_ATOMS: atom_id res chain seq x y z
N MET A 1 -7.31 -2.59 20.10
CA MET A 1 -8.30 -3.54 19.52
C MET A 1 -8.71 -3.20 18.08
N PHE A 2 -8.49 -1.98 17.56
CA PHE A 2 -8.79 -1.64 16.15
C PHE A 2 -7.66 -1.96 15.15
N THR A 3 -6.48 -2.36 15.61
CA THR A 3 -5.29 -2.54 14.78
C THR A 3 -5.48 -3.55 13.65
N ALA A 4 -6.14 -4.68 13.92
CA ALA A 4 -6.44 -5.69 12.91
C ALA A 4 -7.36 -5.13 11.81
N LEU A 5 -8.36 -4.32 12.18
CA LEU A 5 -9.31 -3.71 11.24
C LEU A 5 -8.63 -2.64 10.39
N ILE A 6 -7.74 -1.84 10.99
CA ILE A 6 -6.90 -0.87 10.27
C ILE A 6 -6.00 -1.57 9.27
N VAL A 7 -5.30 -2.64 9.66
CA VAL A 7 -4.45 -3.41 8.75
C VAL A 7 -5.26 -4.00 7.60
N LEU A 8 -6.46 -4.52 7.88
CA LEU A 8 -7.35 -5.08 6.85
C LEU A 8 -7.79 -4.00 5.84
N VAL A 9 -8.20 -2.82 6.32
CA VAL A 9 -8.55 -1.69 5.44
C VAL A 9 -7.35 -1.25 4.60
N VAL A 10 -6.17 -1.12 5.21
CA VAL A 10 -4.93 -0.75 4.50
C VAL A 10 -4.59 -1.78 3.43
N LEU A 11 -4.75 -3.08 3.72
CA LEU A 11 -4.53 -4.16 2.76
C LEU A 11 -5.47 -4.04 1.56
N LEU A 12 -6.76 -3.78 1.79
CA LEU A 12 -7.75 -3.58 0.72
C LEU A 12 -7.42 -2.37 -0.15
N VAL A 13 -7.03 -1.25 0.47
CA VAL A 13 -6.61 -0.04 -0.25
C VAL A 13 -5.38 -0.33 -1.11
N ALA A 14 -4.36 -0.96 -0.54
CA ALA A 14 -3.14 -1.29 -1.27
C ALA A 14 -3.41 -2.24 -2.45
N LEU A 15 -4.25 -3.26 -2.27
CA LEU A 15 -4.66 -4.16 -3.35
C LEU A 15 -5.39 -3.42 -4.47
N ARG A 16 -6.28 -2.49 -4.12
CA ARG A 16 -7.01 -1.69 -5.12
C ARG A 16 -6.07 -0.79 -5.91
N VAL A 17 -5.12 -0.12 -5.24
CA VAL A 17 -4.12 0.74 -5.88
C VAL A 17 -3.16 -0.07 -6.75
N ALA A 18 -2.70 -1.22 -6.28
CA ALA A 18 -1.86 -2.13 -7.07
C ALA A 18 -2.59 -2.67 -8.31
N SER A 19 -3.87 -3.01 -8.18
CA SER A 19 -4.71 -3.42 -9.30
C SER A 19 -4.84 -2.32 -10.35
N TYR A 20 -5.02 -1.07 -9.92
CA TYR A 20 -5.02 0.09 -10.80
C TYR A 20 -3.66 0.32 -11.48
N GLY A 21 -2.55 0.17 -10.74
CA GLY A 21 -1.21 0.25 -11.32
C GLY A 21 -0.97 -0.82 -12.39
N LEU A 22 -1.47 -2.03 -12.16
CA LEU A 22 -1.35 -3.14 -13.11
C LEU A 22 -2.21 -2.90 -14.36
N TYR A 23 -3.41 -2.33 -14.20
CA TYR A 23 -4.26 -1.88 -15.30
C TYR A 23 -3.60 -0.75 -16.11
N ALA A 24 -3.14 0.33 -15.45
CA ALA A 24 -2.48 1.46 -16.11
C ALA A 24 -1.21 1.04 -16.86
N TRP A 25 -0.51 0.00 -16.37
CA TRP A 25 0.65 -0.56 -17.06
C TRP A 25 0.27 -1.34 -18.31
N ARG A 26 -0.76 -2.21 -18.21
CA ARG A 26 -1.15 -3.13 -19.28
C ARG A 26 -2.02 -2.49 -20.37
N ASP A 27 -3.00 -1.69 -19.97
CA ASP A 27 -4.04 -1.16 -20.87
C ASP A 27 -3.66 0.22 -21.41
N GLU A 28 -3.25 1.13 -20.53
CA GLU A 28 -2.98 2.53 -20.91
C GLU A 28 -1.52 2.78 -21.33
N ASN A 29 -0.64 1.78 -21.22
CA ASN A 29 0.82 1.89 -21.44
C ASN A 29 1.47 3.03 -20.62
N ASN A 30 0.80 3.49 -19.57
CA ASN A 30 1.21 4.61 -18.74
C ASN A 30 2.14 4.12 -17.64
N LYS A 31 3.39 3.86 -18.04
CA LYS A 31 4.43 3.30 -17.16
C LYS A 31 4.73 4.17 -15.93
N ARG A 32 4.62 5.50 -16.06
CA ARG A 32 4.84 6.44 -14.95
C ARG A 32 3.69 6.39 -13.95
N GLY A 33 2.46 6.39 -14.43
CA GLY A 33 1.27 6.24 -13.57
C GLY A 33 1.26 4.89 -12.85
N ALA A 34 1.59 3.81 -13.55
CA ALA A 34 1.72 2.49 -12.97
C ALA A 34 2.81 2.43 -11.89
N ALA A 35 4.00 2.95 -12.16
CA ALA A 35 5.10 2.99 -11.18
C ALA A 35 4.70 3.78 -9.93
N GLY A 36 4.04 4.94 -10.08
CA GLY A 36 3.52 5.72 -8.96
C GLY A 36 2.47 4.96 -8.13
N ALA A 37 1.56 4.24 -8.79
CA ALA A 37 0.56 3.41 -8.12
C ALA A 37 1.20 2.25 -7.33
N PHE A 38 2.17 1.54 -7.92
CA PHE A 38 2.88 0.47 -7.21
C PHE A 38 3.67 0.98 -6.01
N VAL A 39 4.40 2.08 -6.16
CA VAL A 39 5.15 2.70 -5.04
C VAL A 39 4.18 3.11 -3.92
N THR A 40 3.07 3.75 -4.28
CA THR A 40 2.05 4.15 -3.30
C THR A 40 1.49 2.94 -2.56
N ALA A 41 1.13 1.86 -3.27
CA ALA A 41 0.61 0.64 -2.66
C ALA A 41 1.61 0.00 -1.67
N VAL A 42 2.90 -0.05 -2.03
CA VAL A 42 3.96 -0.57 -1.16
C VAL A 42 4.13 0.31 0.09
N VAL A 43 4.21 1.62 -0.08
CA VAL A 43 4.35 2.57 1.04
C VAL A 43 3.14 2.49 1.98
N THR A 44 1.93 2.39 1.42
CA THR A 44 0.69 2.23 2.20
C THR A 44 0.71 0.95 3.05
N LEU A 45 1.22 -0.16 2.54
CA LEU A 45 1.39 -1.41 3.32
C LEU A 45 2.48 -1.30 4.38
N LEU A 46 3.60 -0.66 4.05
CA LEU A 46 4.74 -0.54 4.96
C LEU A 46 4.47 0.43 6.12
N ALA A 47 3.65 1.47 5.91
CA ALA A 47 3.36 2.47 6.94
C ALA A 47 2.90 1.88 8.29
N PRO A 48 1.86 1.03 8.37
CA PRO A 48 1.47 0.43 9.64
C PRO A 48 2.53 -0.54 10.20
N MET A 49 3.30 -1.23 9.35
CA MET A 49 4.37 -2.12 9.81
C MET A 49 5.51 -1.33 10.47
N LEU A 50 5.92 -0.23 9.85
CA LEU A 50 6.93 0.69 10.40
C LEU A 50 6.45 1.34 11.69
N LEU A 51 5.17 1.71 11.76
CA LEU A 51 4.56 2.24 12.98
C LEU A 51 4.59 1.20 14.12
N MET A 52 4.21 -0.05 13.84
CA MET A 52 4.27 -1.14 14.81
C MET A 52 5.71 -1.43 15.25
N TRP A 53 6.66 -1.41 14.32
CA TRP A 53 8.09 -1.53 14.65
C TRP A 53 8.55 -0.41 15.57
N TYR A 54 8.20 0.84 15.27
CA TYR A 54 8.58 1.98 16.09
C TYR A 54 8.10 1.83 17.54
N TYR A 55 6.83 1.47 17.73
CA TYR A 55 6.29 1.24 19.07
C TYR A 55 6.86 -0.01 19.76
N ALA A 56 7.35 -0.99 19.02
CA ALA A 56 7.95 -2.20 19.61
C ALA A 56 9.38 -2.00 20.11
N TYR A 57 10.15 -1.08 19.52
CA TYR A 57 11.58 -0.89 19.83
C TYR A 57 11.91 0.41 20.55
N PHE A 58 11.11 1.46 20.39
CA PHE A 58 11.42 2.81 20.89
C PHE A 58 10.42 3.34 21.92
N THR A 59 9.40 2.57 22.28
CA THR A 59 8.41 2.89 23.33
C THR A 59 8.45 1.81 24.39
#